data_AF-A0A0F0GXR1-F1
#
_entry.id   AF-A0A0F0GXR1-F1
#
_cell.length_a   1.000
_cell.length_b   1.000
_cell.length_c   1.000
_cell.angle_alpha   90.00
_cell.angle_beta   90.00
_cell.angle_gamma   90.00
#
_symmetry.space_group_name_H-M   'P 1'
#
loop_
_entity.id
_entity.type
_entity.pdbx_description
1 polymer ?
#
loop_
_entity_poly.entity_id
_entity_poly.type
_entity_poly.pdbx_seq_one_letter_code
_entity_poly.pdbx_strand_id
1 'polypeptide(L)'
;MTPFAPLVSAALLAAAATAATTTATTPPPNATAHAVPAPGAVSPYVVVLKDTASRAPARALAAEAAESGDEVGPVYEAALDGFAVRTTAARAAALAADPRVASVEPDAVFHTTGSADTPHTLPQRPAPWSLDRIDQRELPLDGSYTYATKAEGVTVYILDTGINTRHREFGGRARAGHNAVFLEGSRDCNGHGTHVAGTVGGKTYGVAKGVSLVSVKVADCRGDGRLSAMLKGLDWVVKDAGRAPGTPAVANMSMGGSRSRALDAAVLRIVSSGITFVAAAGNDGRNACGGSPASVPQAVTVGATDAADRRARFSNHGSCVDLFAPGVAVTSARKDSTTGTVRSSGTSMAAPHVAGAAALLLAGGTARTPAQVSEALVRGGVPGRITGLPAGTPNLLLNVPAPTAPA
;
A
#
# COMPACT_ATOMS: atom_id res chain seq x y z
N MET A 1 60.98 40.94 -27.03
CA MET A 1 61.33 40.97 -25.60
C MET A 1 60.97 39.63 -24.98
N THR A 2 61.97 38.78 -24.74
CA THR A 2 62.02 37.83 -23.61
C THR A 2 62.16 38.62 -22.30
N PRO A 3 62.08 38.04 -21.06
CA PRO A 3 62.27 36.61 -20.72
C PRO A 3 61.28 36.10 -19.61
N PHE A 4 61.45 35.01 -18.83
CA PHE A 4 62.46 33.92 -18.68
C PHE A 4 61.71 32.63 -18.22
N ALA A 5 62.26 31.44 -18.51
CA ALA A 5 61.88 30.13 -17.93
C ALA A 5 62.97 29.71 -16.88
N PRO A 6 63.20 28.43 -16.43
CA PRO A 6 62.52 27.13 -16.64
C PRO A 6 62.49 26.20 -15.38
N LEU A 7 62.09 24.92 -15.57
CA LEU A 7 62.59 23.63 -14.97
C LEU A 7 61.48 22.55 -15.18
N VAL A 8 61.60 21.38 -15.84
CA VAL A 8 62.71 20.42 -16.12
C VAL A 8 63.23 19.77 -14.83
N SER A 9 63.27 18.45 -14.60
CA SER A 9 63.06 17.23 -15.41
C SER A 9 62.37 16.14 -14.52
N ALA A 10 62.12 14.86 -14.84
CA ALA A 10 62.52 13.95 -15.94
C ALA A 10 61.46 12.84 -16.16
N ALA A 11 61.79 11.80 -16.94
CA ALA A 11 61.02 10.56 -17.11
C ALA A 11 61.91 9.31 -16.89
N LEU A 12 61.30 8.15 -16.59
CA LEU A 12 61.94 6.84 -16.73
C LEU A 12 60.91 5.71 -16.95
N LEU A 13 61.15 4.88 -17.96
CA LEU A 13 60.36 3.69 -18.31
C LEU A 13 60.82 2.47 -17.50
N ALA A 14 59.89 1.54 -17.20
CA ALA A 14 60.16 0.10 -17.10
C ALA A 14 58.85 -0.69 -17.33
N ALA A 15 58.97 -1.96 -17.72
CA ALA A 15 57.89 -2.71 -18.38
C ALA A 15 57.15 -3.76 -17.52
N ALA A 16 55.92 -4.02 -17.97
CA ALA A 16 55.06 -5.21 -17.86
C ALA A 16 55.47 -6.42 -16.99
N ALA A 17 54.47 -6.94 -16.25
CA ALA A 17 54.23 -8.38 -16.08
C ALA A 17 52.71 -8.65 -15.99
N THR A 18 52.26 -9.77 -16.56
CA THR A 18 50.85 -10.16 -16.69
C THR A 18 50.37 -11.09 -15.57
N ALA A 19 49.13 -10.92 -15.10
CA ALA A 19 48.33 -12.01 -14.54
C ALA A 19 46.85 -11.80 -14.87
N ALA A 20 46.17 -12.83 -15.35
CA ALA A 20 44.75 -12.80 -15.70
C ALA A 20 43.94 -13.64 -14.72
N THR A 21 42.77 -13.15 -14.32
CA THR A 21 41.73 -13.94 -13.64
C THR A 21 40.36 -13.60 -14.22
N THR A 22 39.66 -14.63 -14.68
CA THR A 22 38.33 -14.54 -15.27
C THR A 22 37.25 -14.75 -14.23
N THR A 23 36.18 -13.94 -14.26
CA THR A 23 34.90 -14.28 -13.62
C THR A 23 33.76 -13.96 -14.57
N ALA A 24 32.87 -14.94 -14.77
CA ALA A 24 31.80 -14.89 -15.78
C ALA A 24 30.48 -14.33 -15.22
N THR A 25 29.69 -13.76 -16.12
CA THR A 25 28.40 -13.10 -15.85
C THR A 25 27.22 -14.09 -15.91
N THR A 26 26.14 -13.83 -15.16
CA THR A 26 24.81 -14.43 -15.40
C THR A 26 23.66 -13.45 -15.14
N PRO A 27 22.60 -13.41 -15.99
CA PRO A 27 21.44 -12.53 -15.83
C PRO A 27 20.28 -13.20 -15.05
N PRO A 28 19.26 -12.45 -14.57
CA PRO A 28 18.21 -12.97 -13.69
C PRO A 28 17.00 -13.57 -14.45
N PRO A 29 16.44 -14.71 -14.00
CA PRO A 29 15.17 -15.25 -14.49
C PRO A 29 14.02 -15.12 -13.45
N ASN A 30 12.80 -14.85 -13.92
CA ASN A 30 11.65 -15.76 -13.71
C ASN A 30 10.31 -15.17 -14.18
N ALA A 31 9.58 -15.98 -14.96
CA ALA A 31 8.12 -16.02 -14.99
C ALA A 31 7.72 -17.49 -15.22
N THR A 32 6.82 -18.02 -14.39
CA THR A 32 6.35 -19.41 -14.46
C THR A 32 4.84 -19.47 -14.71
N ALA A 33 4.37 -20.59 -15.23
CA ALA A 33 2.95 -20.96 -15.27
C ALA A 33 2.80 -22.46 -14.96
N HIS A 34 1.83 -22.81 -14.13
CA HIS A 34 1.54 -24.19 -13.70
C HIS A 34 0.33 -24.77 -14.44
N ALA A 35 0.27 -26.10 -14.55
CA ALA A 35 -0.86 -26.85 -15.09
C ALA A 35 -1.22 -28.04 -14.19
N VAL A 36 -2.50 -28.43 -14.17
CA VAL A 36 -2.99 -29.61 -13.43
C VAL A 36 -2.62 -30.89 -14.20
N PRO A 37 -2.03 -31.90 -13.54
CA PRO A 37 -1.45 -33.05 -14.24
C PRO A 37 -2.48 -34.14 -14.59
N ALA A 38 -2.24 -34.86 -15.69
CA ALA A 38 -3.17 -35.82 -16.31
C ALA A 38 -3.34 -37.13 -15.51
N PRO A 39 -4.35 -37.98 -15.82
CA PRO A 39 -4.47 -39.31 -15.20
C PRO A 39 -3.19 -40.14 -15.40
N GLY A 40 -2.62 -40.65 -14.30
CA GLY A 40 -1.33 -41.35 -14.31
C GLY A 40 -0.10 -40.45 -14.26
N ALA A 41 -0.24 -39.13 -14.25
CA ALA A 41 0.89 -38.21 -14.11
C ALA A 41 1.36 -38.10 -12.65
N VAL A 42 2.68 -38.02 -12.50
CA VAL A 42 3.39 -38.03 -11.22
C VAL A 42 3.55 -36.61 -10.67
N SER A 43 2.99 -36.38 -9.48
CA SER A 43 2.96 -35.09 -8.76
C SER A 43 3.67 -35.23 -7.42
N PRO A 44 4.27 -34.14 -6.88
CA PRO A 44 4.87 -34.17 -5.55
C PRO A 44 3.78 -34.10 -4.46
N TYR A 45 3.96 -34.90 -3.41
CA TYR A 45 3.14 -34.96 -2.21
C TYR A 45 4.04 -35.01 -0.97
N VAL A 46 3.52 -34.58 0.17
CA VAL A 46 4.10 -34.82 1.50
C VAL A 46 3.24 -35.84 2.21
N VAL A 47 3.85 -36.96 2.62
CA VAL A 47 3.25 -38.00 3.47
C VAL A 47 3.63 -37.70 4.91
N VAL A 48 2.64 -37.60 5.79
CA VAL A 48 2.82 -37.39 7.23
C VAL A 48 2.38 -38.65 7.95
N LEU A 49 3.21 -39.18 8.84
CA LEU A 49 2.87 -40.34 9.66
C LEU A 49 2.14 -39.91 10.94
N LYS A 50 1.36 -40.83 11.51
CA LYS A 50 0.76 -40.66 12.84
C LYS A 50 1.87 -40.64 13.87
N ASP A 51 1.76 -39.76 14.86
CA ASP A 51 2.72 -39.66 15.95
C ASP A 51 2.80 -41.01 16.68
N THR A 52 3.93 -41.70 16.50
CA THR A 52 4.25 -42.94 17.21
C THR A 52 5.57 -42.71 17.95
N ALA A 53 5.69 -43.24 19.16
CA ALA A 53 6.80 -42.93 20.07
C ALA A 53 8.19 -43.46 19.62
N SER A 54 8.35 -43.89 18.37
CA SER A 54 9.63 -44.23 17.75
C SER A 54 9.70 -43.68 16.33
N ARG A 55 10.83 -43.06 15.93
CA ARG A 55 11.02 -42.40 14.62
C ARG A 55 11.45 -43.33 13.47
N ALA A 56 11.49 -44.64 13.71
CA ALA A 56 11.81 -45.63 12.68
C ALA A 56 10.78 -45.76 11.52
N PRO A 57 9.46 -45.51 11.70
CA PRO A 57 8.46 -45.78 10.67
C PRO A 57 8.58 -44.98 9.38
N ALA A 58 8.95 -43.69 9.43
CA ALA A 58 8.99 -42.85 8.22
C ALA A 58 10.04 -43.32 7.21
N ARG A 59 11.25 -43.71 7.67
CA ARG A 59 12.28 -44.29 6.79
C ARG A 59 11.88 -45.64 6.21
N ALA A 60 11.21 -46.48 6.99
CA ALA A 60 10.74 -47.78 6.53
C ALA A 60 9.66 -47.63 5.44
N LEU A 61 8.62 -46.82 5.69
CA LEU A 61 7.55 -46.57 4.73
C LEU A 61 8.05 -45.81 3.48
N ALA A 62 9.04 -44.92 3.64
CA ALA A 62 9.74 -44.29 2.52
C ALA A 62 10.50 -45.33 1.66
N ALA A 63 11.16 -46.31 2.27
CA ALA A 63 11.81 -47.40 1.53
C ALA A 63 10.78 -48.30 0.81
N GLU A 64 9.69 -48.68 1.48
CA GLU A 64 8.58 -49.45 0.88
C GLU A 64 7.94 -48.73 -0.32
N ALA A 65 7.81 -47.40 -0.26
CA ALA A 65 7.34 -46.58 -1.38
C ALA A 65 8.34 -46.57 -2.54
N ALA A 66 9.64 -46.46 -2.26
CA ALA A 66 10.69 -46.53 -3.28
C ALA A 66 10.76 -47.92 -3.96
N GLU A 67 10.63 -49.01 -3.18
CA GLU A 67 10.53 -50.38 -3.71
C GLU A 67 9.26 -50.58 -4.56
N SER A 68 8.19 -49.86 -4.25
CA SER A 68 6.96 -49.81 -5.06
C SER A 68 7.10 -48.97 -6.36
N GLY A 69 8.27 -48.37 -6.60
CA GLY A 69 8.56 -47.55 -7.78
C GLY A 69 8.16 -46.07 -7.67
N ASP A 70 7.83 -45.57 -6.48
CA ASP A 70 7.56 -44.16 -6.25
C ASP A 70 8.89 -43.36 -6.11
N GLU A 71 8.95 -42.13 -6.62
CA GLU A 71 10.15 -41.28 -6.53
C GLU A 71 10.19 -40.58 -5.16
N VAL A 72 10.94 -41.14 -4.22
CA VAL A 72 10.97 -40.67 -2.82
C VAL A 72 11.99 -39.55 -2.63
N GLY A 73 11.52 -38.44 -2.03
CA GLY A 73 12.30 -37.26 -1.68
C GLY A 73 12.78 -37.27 -0.23
N PRO A 74 13.02 -36.10 0.39
CA PRO A 74 13.47 -36.00 1.77
C PRO A 74 12.53 -36.66 2.77
N VAL A 75 13.11 -37.37 3.76
CA VAL A 75 12.41 -37.88 4.94
C VAL A 75 12.56 -36.86 6.08
N TYR A 76 11.46 -36.58 6.76
CA TYR A 76 11.34 -35.65 7.88
C TYR A 76 11.19 -36.46 9.18
N GLU A 77 12.00 -36.15 10.20
CA GLU A 77 12.03 -36.92 11.47
C GLU A 77 12.08 -36.02 12.72
N ALA A 78 11.96 -34.69 12.55
CA ALA A 78 12.33 -33.71 13.59
C ALA A 78 11.19 -32.74 13.95
N ALA A 79 10.64 -32.03 12.96
CA ALA A 79 9.48 -31.14 13.12
C ALA A 79 8.14 -31.79 12.72
N LEU A 80 8.23 -32.94 12.05
CA LEU A 80 7.18 -33.73 11.45
C LEU A 80 7.80 -35.13 11.24
N ASP A 81 7.03 -36.21 11.43
CA ASP A 81 7.43 -37.57 11.03
C ASP A 81 6.76 -37.86 9.67
N GLY A 82 7.54 -38.08 8.62
CA GLY A 82 7.01 -38.06 7.26
C GLY A 82 8.05 -38.12 6.15
N PHE A 83 7.63 -38.04 4.90
CA PHE A 83 8.51 -37.94 3.74
C PHE A 83 7.83 -37.28 2.54
N ALA A 84 8.60 -36.61 1.69
CA ALA A 84 8.13 -36.18 0.38
C ALA A 84 8.18 -37.35 -0.61
N VAL A 85 7.20 -37.43 -1.50
CA VAL A 85 7.14 -38.45 -2.56
C VAL A 85 6.52 -37.86 -3.83
N ARG A 86 7.16 -38.13 -4.97
CA ARG A 86 6.61 -37.88 -6.29
C ARG A 86 5.93 -39.16 -6.76
N THR A 87 4.60 -39.15 -6.79
CA THR A 87 3.80 -40.31 -7.20
C THR A 87 2.50 -39.90 -7.92
N THR A 88 1.74 -40.87 -8.41
CA THR A 88 0.41 -40.65 -9.00
C THR A 88 -0.65 -40.45 -7.91
N ALA A 89 -1.74 -39.73 -8.22
CA ALA A 89 -2.82 -39.51 -7.26
C ALA A 89 -3.43 -40.81 -6.68
N ALA A 90 -3.47 -41.90 -7.46
CA ALA A 90 -3.95 -43.20 -7.00
C ALA A 90 -3.00 -43.85 -5.98
N ARG A 91 -1.70 -43.72 -6.17
CA ARG A 91 -0.66 -44.18 -5.23
C ARG A 91 -0.59 -43.30 -3.98
N ALA A 92 -0.74 -41.97 -4.13
CA ALA A 92 -0.88 -41.06 -2.99
C ALA A 92 -2.11 -41.41 -2.12
N ALA A 93 -3.24 -41.76 -2.74
CA ALA A 93 -4.42 -42.25 -2.01
C ALA A 93 -4.19 -43.63 -1.34
N ALA A 94 -3.40 -44.51 -1.95
CA ALA A 94 -3.02 -45.78 -1.33
C ALA A 94 -2.09 -45.57 -0.12
N LEU A 95 -1.13 -44.65 -0.21
CA LEU A 95 -0.28 -44.24 0.93
C LEU A 95 -1.13 -43.60 2.04
N ALA A 96 -2.12 -42.77 1.71
CA ALA A 96 -3.05 -42.19 2.67
C ALA A 96 -3.94 -43.23 3.39
N ALA A 97 -4.09 -44.43 2.83
CA ALA A 97 -4.82 -45.54 3.43
C ALA A 97 -3.94 -46.46 4.31
N ASP A 98 -2.61 -46.28 4.33
CA ASP A 98 -1.73 -47.02 5.23
C ASP A 98 -2.04 -46.64 6.70
N PRO A 99 -2.24 -47.61 7.61
CA PRO A 99 -2.60 -47.33 8.99
C PRO A 99 -1.56 -46.47 9.75
N ARG A 100 -0.30 -46.44 9.30
CA ARG A 100 0.78 -45.60 9.85
C ARG A 100 0.66 -44.13 9.42
N VAL A 101 -0.02 -43.84 8.32
CA VAL A 101 -0.10 -42.48 7.74
C VAL A 101 -1.22 -41.66 8.39
N ALA A 102 -0.93 -40.41 8.71
CA ALA A 102 -1.87 -39.41 9.23
C ALA A 102 -2.51 -38.58 8.11
N SER A 103 -1.72 -38.09 7.17
CA SER A 103 -2.20 -37.38 5.98
C SER A 103 -1.24 -37.58 4.79
N VAL A 104 -1.77 -37.37 3.58
CA VAL A 104 -0.98 -37.18 2.36
C VAL A 104 -1.53 -35.94 1.66
N GLU A 105 -0.67 -34.95 1.45
CA GLU A 105 -1.04 -33.62 0.97
C GLU A 105 -0.21 -33.26 -0.26
N PRO A 106 -0.77 -32.61 -1.30
CA PRO A 106 0.01 -32.15 -2.44
C PRO A 106 1.08 -31.14 -2.01
N ASP A 107 2.31 -31.32 -2.49
CA ASP A 107 3.42 -30.40 -2.20
C ASP A 107 3.21 -29.05 -2.92
N ALA A 108 3.55 -27.95 -2.25
CA ALA A 108 3.13 -26.60 -2.62
C ALA A 108 4.31 -25.63 -2.74
N VAL A 109 4.30 -24.81 -3.80
CA VAL A 109 5.34 -23.80 -4.04
C VAL A 109 5.04 -22.54 -3.23
N PHE A 110 6.01 -22.11 -2.41
CA PHE A 110 5.97 -20.84 -1.68
C PHE A 110 6.75 -19.74 -2.40
N HIS A 111 6.37 -18.48 -2.15
CA HIS A 111 6.99 -17.29 -2.76
C HIS A 111 7.61 -16.36 -1.71
N THR A 112 8.44 -15.42 -2.18
CA THR A 112 9.49 -14.74 -1.40
C THR A 112 9.00 -13.89 -0.24
N THR A 113 9.90 -13.78 0.75
CA THR A 113 9.84 -12.92 1.94
C THR A 113 9.55 -11.44 1.64
N GLY A 114 9.03 -10.75 2.65
CA GLY A 114 8.73 -9.31 2.59
C GLY A 114 9.95 -8.43 2.37
N SER A 115 9.69 -7.17 1.96
CA SER A 115 10.74 -6.15 1.85
C SER A 115 11.29 -5.84 3.25
N ALA A 116 12.62 -5.74 3.35
CA ALA A 116 13.31 -5.60 4.63
C ALA A 116 12.93 -4.30 5.38
N ASP A 117 12.77 -4.43 6.69
CA ASP A 117 12.87 -3.29 7.61
C ASP A 117 14.23 -2.61 7.42
N THR A 118 14.22 -1.45 6.78
CA THR A 118 15.31 -0.48 6.85
C THR A 118 14.78 0.70 7.64
N PRO A 119 15.49 1.23 8.64
CA PRO A 119 15.11 2.50 9.26
C PRO A 119 15.03 3.59 8.18
N HIS A 120 13.81 4.01 7.84
CA HIS A 120 13.58 4.93 6.74
C HIS A 120 13.72 6.38 7.20
N THR A 121 14.96 6.79 7.47
CA THR A 121 15.31 8.18 7.79
C THR A 121 15.93 8.93 6.61
N LEU A 122 16.08 8.30 5.44
CA LEU A 122 16.59 8.97 4.24
C LEU A 122 15.48 9.78 3.55
N PRO A 123 15.59 11.12 3.47
CA PRO A 123 14.58 11.95 2.83
C PRO A 123 14.53 11.69 1.32
N GLN A 124 13.34 11.78 0.75
CA GLN A 124 13.18 11.85 -0.70
C GLN A 124 13.65 13.23 -1.19
N ARG A 125 14.65 13.25 -2.07
CA ARG A 125 15.09 14.45 -2.81
C ARG A 125 15.24 14.13 -4.30
N PRO A 126 14.68 14.93 -5.23
CA PRO A 126 13.74 16.03 -4.97
C PRO A 126 12.35 15.50 -4.55
N ALA A 127 11.71 16.18 -3.61
CA ALA A 127 10.32 15.96 -3.28
C ALA A 127 9.37 16.75 -4.20
N PRO A 128 8.19 16.20 -4.55
CA PRO A 128 7.07 16.99 -5.02
C PRO A 128 6.65 18.00 -3.94
N TRP A 129 6.33 19.23 -4.35
CA TRP A 129 5.94 20.32 -3.43
C TRP A 129 4.86 19.94 -2.40
N SER A 130 3.97 19.01 -2.75
CA SER A 130 2.85 18.60 -1.90
C SER A 130 3.25 17.58 -0.82
N LEU A 131 4.41 16.94 -0.96
CA LEU A 131 5.04 16.14 0.09
C LEU A 131 5.93 17.04 0.96
N ASP A 132 6.78 17.83 0.31
CA ASP A 132 7.65 18.86 0.89
C ASP A 132 6.88 19.82 1.82
N ARG A 133 5.70 20.29 1.40
CA ARG A 133 4.89 21.17 2.25
C ARG A 133 4.39 20.49 3.51
N ILE A 134 4.21 19.17 3.55
CA ILE A 134 3.56 18.50 4.67
C ILE A 134 4.53 17.86 5.67
N ASP A 135 5.85 17.91 5.51
CA ASP A 135 6.80 17.55 6.59
C ASP A 135 7.51 18.77 7.23
N GLN A 136 7.10 20.00 6.87
CA GLN A 136 7.64 21.24 7.43
C GLN A 136 6.57 22.19 7.99
N ARG A 137 6.98 23.04 8.94
CA ARG A 137 6.08 24.00 9.61
C ARG A 137 5.92 25.32 8.84
N GLU A 138 7.04 25.83 8.34
CA GLU A 138 7.16 27.16 7.71
C GLU A 138 7.45 27.03 6.22
N LEU A 139 7.11 28.03 5.41
CA LEU A 139 7.69 28.24 4.08
C LEU A 139 9.02 29.03 4.22
N PRO A 140 9.97 28.95 3.26
CA PRO A 140 9.90 28.27 1.96
C PRO A 140 10.08 26.75 2.04
N LEU A 141 9.71 26.06 0.95
CA LEU A 141 9.96 24.64 0.71
C LEU A 141 11.46 24.32 0.63
N ASP A 142 11.91 23.17 1.12
CA ASP A 142 13.34 22.78 1.20
C ASP A 142 13.78 21.73 0.15
N GLY A 143 12.84 21.21 -0.64
CA GLY A 143 13.07 20.21 -1.68
C GLY A 143 13.10 18.76 -1.19
N SER A 144 12.77 18.52 0.08
CA SER A 144 12.85 17.24 0.81
C SER A 144 11.47 16.67 1.12
N TYR A 145 11.40 15.38 1.43
CA TYR A 145 10.25 14.81 2.14
C TYR A 145 10.72 13.67 3.04
N THR A 146 10.39 13.79 4.31
CA THR A 146 10.88 12.96 5.41
C THR A 146 9.70 12.30 6.11
N TYR A 147 9.81 11.00 6.37
CA TYR A 147 8.74 10.19 6.95
C TYR A 147 9.35 9.16 7.90
N ALA A 148 8.73 8.93 9.06
CA ALA A 148 9.27 8.01 10.09
C ALA A 148 9.30 6.52 9.67
N THR A 149 8.38 6.14 8.79
CA THR A 149 8.13 4.77 8.30
C THR A 149 7.47 4.89 6.93
N LYS A 150 7.51 3.86 6.08
CA LYS A 150 6.69 3.87 4.86
C LYS A 150 5.26 3.36 5.11
N ALA A 151 4.97 2.86 6.33
CA ALA A 151 3.71 2.22 6.72
C ALA A 151 3.39 0.91 5.99
N GLU A 152 4.39 0.03 5.86
CA GLU A 152 4.18 -1.40 5.67
C GLU A 152 3.16 -1.97 6.67
N GLY A 153 2.41 -3.00 6.26
CA GLY A 153 1.39 -3.63 7.12
C GLY A 153 0.07 -2.85 7.26
N VAL A 154 0.02 -1.57 6.90
CA VAL A 154 -1.23 -0.78 6.89
C VAL A 154 -1.96 -0.94 5.57
N THR A 155 -3.27 -1.15 5.63
CA THR A 155 -4.14 -1.23 4.45
C THR A 155 -4.89 0.09 4.24
N VAL A 156 -4.86 0.65 3.03
CA VAL A 156 -5.67 1.82 2.66
C VAL A 156 -6.66 1.48 1.56
N TYR A 157 -7.94 1.54 1.89
CA TYR A 157 -9.05 1.37 0.96
C TYR A 157 -9.32 2.69 0.23
N ILE A 158 -9.34 2.64 -1.09
CA ILE A 158 -9.60 3.79 -1.96
C ILE A 158 -11.00 3.62 -2.56
N LEU A 159 -11.98 4.34 -2.00
CA LEU A 159 -13.37 4.34 -2.45
C LEU A 159 -13.54 5.40 -3.56
N ASP A 160 -13.42 4.97 -4.81
CA ASP A 160 -13.24 5.88 -5.95
C ASP A 160 -13.64 5.24 -7.31
N THR A 161 -13.07 5.69 -8.43
CA THR A 161 -13.33 5.21 -9.81
C THR A 161 -12.62 3.89 -10.17
N GLY A 162 -11.75 3.40 -9.27
CA GLY A 162 -10.87 2.24 -9.42
C GLY A 162 -9.40 2.61 -9.26
N ILE A 163 -8.48 1.64 -9.39
CA ILE A 163 -7.03 1.91 -9.46
C ILE A 163 -6.42 1.19 -10.68
N ASN A 164 -5.54 1.85 -11.44
CA ASN A 164 -4.61 1.18 -12.34
C ASN A 164 -3.50 0.47 -11.55
N THR A 165 -3.80 -0.74 -11.06
CA THR A 165 -2.89 -1.55 -10.22
C THR A 165 -1.54 -1.86 -10.87
N ARG A 166 -1.42 -1.72 -12.20
CA ARG A 166 -0.18 -1.94 -12.97
C ARG A 166 0.74 -0.71 -13.02
N HIS A 167 0.38 0.41 -12.40
CA HIS A 167 1.23 1.60 -12.35
C HIS A 167 2.46 1.36 -11.46
N ARG A 168 3.66 1.72 -11.96
CA ARG A 168 4.95 1.48 -11.27
C ARG A 168 5.08 2.20 -9.93
N GLU A 169 4.33 3.28 -9.72
CA GLU A 169 4.20 3.92 -8.41
C GLU A 169 3.73 2.96 -7.31
N PHE A 170 2.91 1.96 -7.64
CA PHE A 170 2.39 1.01 -6.66
C PHE A 170 3.32 -0.18 -6.44
N GLY A 171 4.14 -0.57 -7.43
CA GLY A 171 5.14 -1.63 -7.29
C GLY A 171 4.57 -2.97 -6.80
N GLY A 172 3.33 -3.31 -7.17
CA GLY A 172 2.62 -4.51 -6.71
C GLY A 172 1.78 -4.33 -5.44
N ARG A 173 1.91 -3.23 -4.71
CA ARG A 173 1.15 -2.95 -3.47
C ARG A 173 -0.31 -2.55 -3.69
N ALA A 174 -0.74 -2.33 -4.94
CA ALA A 174 -2.14 -2.02 -5.27
C ALA A 174 -2.87 -3.25 -5.82
N ARG A 175 -4.00 -3.63 -5.21
CA ARG A 175 -4.86 -4.73 -5.67
C ARG A 175 -6.29 -4.27 -5.97
N ALA A 176 -6.97 -5.06 -6.79
CA ALA A 176 -8.42 -4.98 -6.90
C ALA A 176 -9.07 -5.48 -5.58
N GLY A 177 -10.10 -4.78 -5.10
CA GLY A 177 -10.92 -5.19 -3.97
C GLY A 177 -12.32 -5.54 -4.44
N HIS A 178 -13.17 -4.52 -4.58
CA HIS A 178 -14.56 -4.67 -5.01
C HIS A 178 -14.93 -3.68 -6.11
N ASN A 179 -15.87 -4.07 -6.95
CA ASN A 179 -16.58 -3.16 -7.84
C ASN A 179 -18.07 -3.18 -7.50
N ALA A 180 -18.60 -2.05 -7.06
CA ALA A 180 -20.01 -1.84 -6.77
C ALA A 180 -20.75 -1.12 -7.91
N VAL A 181 -20.05 -0.74 -8.99
CA VAL A 181 -20.64 -0.09 -10.16
C VAL A 181 -21.23 -1.14 -11.10
N PHE A 182 -22.54 -1.02 -11.35
CA PHE A 182 -23.29 -1.91 -12.22
C PHE A 182 -22.83 -1.82 -13.68
N LEU A 183 -22.67 -2.97 -14.34
CA LEU A 183 -22.24 -3.13 -15.74
C LEU A 183 -20.84 -2.60 -16.10
N GLU A 184 -20.00 -2.23 -15.13
CA GLU A 184 -18.59 -1.89 -15.37
C GLU A 184 -17.63 -2.97 -14.86
N GLY A 185 -16.38 -2.94 -15.35
CA GLY A 185 -15.26 -3.71 -14.78
C GLY A 185 -14.60 -2.97 -13.61
N SER A 186 -13.74 -3.67 -12.86
CA SER A 186 -13.01 -3.11 -11.70
C SER A 186 -11.86 -2.15 -12.04
N ARG A 187 -11.57 -1.93 -13.33
CA ARG A 187 -10.49 -1.06 -13.82
C ARG A 187 -10.84 0.42 -13.58
N ASP A 188 -9.84 1.23 -13.24
CA ASP A 188 -9.95 2.68 -13.33
C ASP A 188 -10.03 3.15 -14.79
N CYS A 189 -11.22 3.56 -15.21
CA CYS A 189 -11.49 4.13 -16.52
C CYS A 189 -11.57 5.67 -16.51
N ASN A 190 -11.67 6.30 -15.33
CA ASN A 190 -11.75 7.75 -15.19
C ASN A 190 -10.37 8.38 -14.95
N GLY A 191 -9.61 7.85 -13.98
CA GLY A 191 -8.27 8.29 -13.63
C GLY A 191 -8.14 8.91 -12.25
N HIS A 192 -9.27 9.31 -11.66
CA HIS A 192 -9.32 9.94 -10.34
C HIS A 192 -8.77 9.02 -9.25
N GLY A 193 -9.27 7.78 -9.15
CA GLY A 193 -8.84 6.83 -8.12
C GLY A 193 -7.38 6.39 -8.25
N THR A 194 -6.82 6.33 -9.46
CA THR A 194 -5.36 6.12 -9.65
C THR A 194 -4.53 7.29 -9.11
N HIS A 195 -4.96 8.54 -9.34
CA HIS A 195 -4.27 9.73 -8.83
C HIS A 195 -4.35 9.80 -7.30
N VAL A 196 -5.53 9.55 -6.74
CA VAL A 196 -5.79 9.48 -5.29
C VAL A 196 -4.91 8.41 -4.64
N ALA A 197 -4.92 7.17 -5.16
CA ALA A 197 -4.09 6.08 -4.66
C ALA A 197 -2.58 6.38 -4.75
N GLY A 198 -2.13 7.04 -5.82
CA GLY A 198 -0.75 7.48 -5.98
C GLY A 198 -0.34 8.56 -4.96
N THR A 199 -1.28 9.41 -4.54
CA THR A 199 -1.05 10.44 -3.51
C THR A 199 -1.03 9.85 -2.10
N VAL A 200 -1.82 8.80 -1.83
CA VAL A 200 -1.72 8.03 -0.58
C VAL A 200 -0.38 7.31 -0.49
N GLY A 201 -0.05 6.49 -1.49
CA GLY A 201 0.99 5.46 -1.36
C GLY A 201 1.78 5.14 -2.63
N GLY A 202 1.89 6.07 -3.57
CA GLY A 202 2.86 5.97 -4.67
C GLY A 202 4.31 6.05 -4.19
N LYS A 203 5.23 5.36 -4.87
CA LYS A 203 6.67 5.39 -4.58
C LYS A 203 7.22 6.82 -4.56
N THR A 204 6.88 7.62 -5.57
CA THR A 204 7.41 8.96 -5.79
C THR A 204 6.48 10.04 -5.25
N TYR A 205 5.16 9.88 -5.43
CA TYR A 205 4.14 10.88 -5.10
C TYR A 205 3.33 10.58 -3.83
N GLY A 206 3.53 9.40 -3.22
CA GLY A 206 2.81 8.97 -2.04
C GLY A 206 3.42 9.46 -0.73
N VAL A 207 2.54 9.81 0.21
CA VAL A 207 2.88 10.12 1.61
C VAL A 207 3.36 8.86 2.34
N ALA A 208 2.60 7.76 2.26
CA ALA A 208 2.85 6.50 2.97
C ALA A 208 3.28 5.40 1.98
N LYS A 209 4.58 5.34 1.68
CA LYS A 209 5.14 4.66 0.49
C LYS A 209 5.12 3.12 0.52
N GLY A 210 4.71 2.52 1.63
CA GLY A 210 4.75 1.07 1.91
C GLY A 210 3.37 0.45 2.12
N VAL A 211 2.31 1.25 2.21
CA VAL A 211 0.94 0.77 2.43
C VAL A 211 0.46 -0.16 1.32
N SER A 212 -0.45 -1.07 1.69
CA SER A 212 -1.25 -1.88 0.77
C SER A 212 -2.48 -1.09 0.31
N LEU A 213 -2.62 -0.85 -1.00
CA LEU A 213 -3.71 -0.08 -1.59
C LEU A 213 -4.81 -1.03 -2.12
N VAL A 214 -6.05 -0.82 -1.70
CA VAL A 214 -7.19 -1.65 -2.10
C VAL A 214 -8.21 -0.82 -2.89
N SER A 215 -8.38 -1.15 -4.17
CA SER A 215 -9.33 -0.49 -5.06
C SER A 215 -10.77 -0.91 -4.74
N VAL A 216 -11.60 0.04 -4.30
CA VAL A 216 -13.04 -0.14 -4.07
C VAL A 216 -13.80 0.77 -5.03
N LYS A 217 -14.16 0.26 -6.19
CA LYS A 217 -14.79 1.04 -7.26
C LYS A 217 -16.27 1.29 -6.92
N VAL A 218 -16.60 2.56 -6.68
CA VAL A 218 -17.94 3.06 -6.32
C VAL A 218 -18.40 4.23 -7.20
N ALA A 219 -17.51 4.77 -8.04
CA ALA A 219 -17.81 5.74 -9.09
C ALA A 219 -17.55 5.14 -10.48
N ASP A 220 -18.38 5.53 -11.45
CA ASP A 220 -18.35 5.01 -12.83
C ASP A 220 -17.21 5.63 -13.68
N CYS A 221 -17.15 5.33 -14.98
CA CYS A 221 -16.12 5.89 -15.86
C CYS A 221 -16.22 7.41 -16.06
N ARG A 222 -17.36 8.05 -15.81
CA ARG A 222 -17.52 9.51 -15.83
C ARG A 222 -17.10 10.16 -14.51
N GLY A 223 -16.99 9.36 -13.45
CA GLY A 223 -16.76 9.82 -12.07
C GLY A 223 -18.04 9.90 -11.25
N ASP A 224 -19.17 9.45 -11.79
CA ASP A 224 -20.47 9.54 -11.12
C ASP A 224 -20.62 8.39 -10.11
N GLY A 225 -20.74 8.74 -8.83
CA GLY A 225 -20.94 7.79 -7.73
C GLY A 225 -22.41 7.70 -7.31
N ARG A 226 -23.01 6.51 -7.43
CA ARG A 226 -24.37 6.26 -6.90
C ARG A 226 -24.32 5.90 -5.43
N LEU A 227 -25.26 6.41 -4.63
CA LEU A 227 -25.38 6.09 -3.20
C LEU A 227 -25.42 4.57 -2.94
N SER A 228 -26.15 3.80 -3.75
CA SER A 228 -26.19 2.33 -3.63
C SER A 228 -24.81 1.67 -3.82
N ALA A 229 -24.00 2.18 -4.76
CA ALA A 229 -22.64 1.70 -4.98
C ALA A 229 -21.71 2.11 -3.83
N MET A 230 -21.81 3.35 -3.34
CA MET A 230 -21.07 3.84 -2.17
C MET A 230 -21.34 2.97 -0.92
N LEU A 231 -22.62 2.75 -0.59
CA LEU A 231 -23.02 1.92 0.56
C LEU A 231 -22.53 0.48 0.41
N LYS A 232 -22.60 -0.09 -0.80
CA LYS A 232 -22.11 -1.44 -1.08
C LYS A 232 -20.59 -1.56 -0.98
N GLY A 233 -19.85 -0.52 -1.40
CA GLY A 233 -18.40 -0.42 -1.21
C GLY A 233 -18.02 -0.34 0.26
N LEU A 234 -18.70 0.48 1.06
CA LEU A 234 -18.47 0.62 2.50
C LEU A 234 -18.79 -0.70 3.25
N ASP A 235 -19.92 -1.34 2.94
CA ASP A 235 -20.27 -2.68 3.47
C ASP A 235 -19.17 -3.72 3.16
N TRP A 236 -18.62 -3.69 1.95
CA TRP A 236 -17.53 -4.58 1.56
C TRP A 236 -16.22 -4.28 2.31
N VAL A 237 -15.86 -3.00 2.50
CA VAL A 237 -14.64 -2.61 3.23
C VAL A 237 -14.63 -3.15 4.67
N VAL A 238 -15.76 -3.04 5.40
CA VAL A 238 -15.89 -3.62 6.75
C VAL A 238 -15.67 -5.14 6.71
N LYS A 239 -16.20 -5.82 5.69
CA LYS A 239 -16.11 -7.29 5.53
C LYS A 239 -14.74 -7.77 5.07
N ASP A 240 -14.00 -6.98 4.31
CA ASP A 240 -12.64 -7.30 3.88
C ASP A 240 -11.65 -7.10 5.04
N ALA A 241 -11.73 -5.94 5.73
CA ALA A 241 -10.91 -5.66 6.91
C ALA A 241 -11.14 -6.67 8.04
N GLY A 242 -12.39 -7.09 8.27
CA GLY A 242 -12.73 -8.10 9.27
C GLY A 242 -12.13 -9.50 9.04
N ARG A 243 -11.54 -9.77 7.85
CA ARG A 243 -10.82 -11.03 7.56
C ARG A 243 -9.40 -11.07 8.12
N ALA A 244 -8.83 -9.90 8.44
CA ALA A 244 -7.52 -9.78 9.06
C ALA A 244 -7.61 -8.91 10.33
N PRO A 245 -8.23 -9.41 11.41
CA PRO A 245 -8.37 -8.65 12.65
C PRO A 245 -7.02 -8.16 13.19
N GLY A 246 -6.97 -6.91 13.64
CA GLY A 246 -5.75 -6.27 14.13
C GLY A 246 -4.86 -5.64 13.05
N THR A 247 -5.08 -5.90 11.76
CA THR A 247 -4.42 -5.16 10.68
C THR A 247 -4.91 -3.71 10.65
N PRO A 248 -4.04 -2.69 10.80
CA PRO A 248 -4.47 -1.29 10.79
C PRO A 248 -5.00 -0.89 9.41
N ALA A 249 -6.10 -0.12 9.39
CA ALA A 249 -6.77 0.25 8.16
C ALA A 249 -7.23 1.72 8.12
N VAL A 250 -7.11 2.30 6.93
CA VAL A 250 -7.65 3.62 6.56
C VAL A 250 -8.60 3.45 5.37
N ALA A 251 -9.69 4.20 5.33
CA ALA A 251 -10.58 4.31 4.18
C ALA A 251 -10.60 5.77 3.71
N ASN A 252 -10.13 6.01 2.48
CA ASN A 252 -10.18 7.32 1.85
C ASN A 252 -11.34 7.37 0.84
N MET A 253 -12.25 8.33 1.01
CA MET A 253 -13.32 8.61 0.07
C MET A 253 -13.17 10.05 -0.46
N SER A 254 -12.54 10.18 -1.62
CA SER A 254 -12.26 11.46 -2.29
C SER A 254 -13.47 11.99 -3.08
N MET A 255 -14.68 11.67 -2.62
CA MET A 255 -15.96 11.92 -3.31
C MET A 255 -17.11 12.07 -2.30
N GLY A 256 -18.14 12.83 -2.66
CA GLY A 256 -19.26 13.16 -1.79
C GLY A 256 -20.30 14.00 -2.53
N GLY A 257 -21.32 14.46 -1.82
CA GLY A 257 -22.42 15.24 -2.40
C GLY A 257 -23.38 15.76 -1.35
N SER A 258 -24.66 15.91 -1.72
CA SER A 258 -25.74 16.29 -0.79
C SER A 258 -25.77 15.40 0.47
N ARG A 259 -26.19 15.98 1.60
CA ARG A 259 -26.38 15.24 2.87
C ARG A 259 -27.19 13.95 2.68
N SER A 260 -26.71 12.85 3.26
CA SER A 260 -27.32 11.53 3.19
C SER A 260 -27.12 10.77 4.49
N ARG A 261 -28.18 10.66 5.30
CA ARG A 261 -28.17 9.90 6.56
C ARG A 261 -27.70 8.45 6.39
N ALA A 262 -28.00 7.84 5.24
CA ALA A 262 -27.57 6.48 4.94
C ALA A 262 -26.05 6.39 4.72
N LEU A 263 -25.47 7.37 4.00
CA LEU A 263 -24.01 7.45 3.82
C LEU A 263 -23.31 7.75 5.15
N ASP A 264 -23.86 8.70 5.92
CA ASP A 264 -23.34 9.06 7.25
C ASP A 264 -23.31 7.84 8.19
N ALA A 265 -24.41 7.07 8.25
CA ALA A 265 -24.50 5.85 9.05
C ALA A 265 -23.50 4.76 8.59
N ALA A 266 -23.25 4.64 7.28
CA ALA A 266 -22.25 3.70 6.77
C ALA A 266 -20.81 4.12 7.11
N VAL A 267 -20.50 5.42 7.10
CA VAL A 267 -19.22 5.96 7.57
C VAL A 267 -19.04 5.72 9.06
N LEU A 268 -20.07 6.00 9.88
CA LEU A 268 -20.05 5.68 11.31
C LEU A 268 -19.80 4.18 11.55
N ARG A 269 -20.37 3.29 10.71
CA ARG A 269 -20.11 1.85 10.80
C ARG A 269 -18.64 1.50 10.51
N ILE A 270 -18.03 2.11 9.49
CA ILE A 270 -16.60 1.94 9.17
C ILE A 270 -15.74 2.35 10.38
N VAL A 271 -15.96 3.54 10.92
CA VAL A 271 -15.20 4.06 12.09
C VAL A 271 -15.41 3.18 13.32
N SER A 272 -16.65 2.75 13.61
CA SER A 272 -16.93 1.84 14.72
C SER A 272 -16.28 0.46 14.57
N SER A 273 -15.85 0.09 13.35
CA SER A 273 -15.13 -1.15 13.05
C SER A 273 -13.60 -0.98 13.16
N GLY A 274 -13.12 0.14 13.71
CA GLY A 274 -11.70 0.44 13.93
C GLY A 274 -10.95 1.04 12.74
N ILE A 275 -11.64 1.31 11.63
CA ILE A 275 -11.04 1.83 10.39
C ILE A 275 -11.07 3.36 10.41
N THR A 276 -9.93 4.02 10.21
CA THR A 276 -9.89 5.49 10.14
C THR A 276 -10.51 5.95 8.82
N PHE A 277 -11.53 6.82 8.85
CA PHE A 277 -12.17 7.32 7.64
C PHE A 277 -11.72 8.75 7.31
N VAL A 278 -11.28 8.98 6.08
CA VAL A 278 -10.84 10.29 5.57
C VAL A 278 -11.71 10.71 4.39
N ALA A 279 -12.26 11.91 4.49
CA ALA A 279 -13.24 12.48 3.57
C ALA A 279 -12.72 13.75 2.90
N ALA A 280 -13.03 13.92 1.61
CA ALA A 280 -12.84 15.21 0.94
C ALA A 280 -13.97 16.20 1.34
N ALA A 281 -13.64 17.43 1.71
CA ALA A 281 -14.63 18.44 2.12
C ALA A 281 -15.59 18.89 0.98
N GLY A 282 -15.16 18.76 -0.28
CA GLY A 282 -15.92 19.13 -1.48
C GLY A 282 -15.42 20.43 -2.15
N ASN A 283 -15.82 20.64 -3.40
CA ASN A 283 -15.16 21.54 -4.35
C ASN A 283 -16.04 22.73 -4.82
N ASP A 284 -16.98 23.17 -3.99
CA ASP A 284 -17.99 24.16 -4.37
C ASP A 284 -17.83 25.52 -3.66
N GLY A 285 -16.80 25.67 -2.83
CA GLY A 285 -16.55 26.88 -2.04
C GLY A 285 -17.61 27.17 -0.98
N ARG A 286 -18.37 26.17 -0.53
CA ARG A 286 -19.49 26.30 0.44
C ARG A 286 -19.19 25.64 1.79
N ASN A 287 -20.13 25.71 2.72
CA ASN A 287 -20.00 25.06 4.02
C ASN A 287 -20.00 23.52 3.87
N ALA A 288 -18.90 22.88 4.29
CA ALA A 288 -18.68 21.43 4.20
C ALA A 288 -19.74 20.62 4.97
N CYS A 289 -20.26 21.18 6.06
CA CYS A 289 -21.34 20.56 6.83
C CYS A 289 -22.60 20.29 5.98
N GLY A 290 -22.80 20.99 4.86
CA GLY A 290 -23.94 20.81 3.97
C GLY A 290 -23.94 19.53 3.13
N GLY A 291 -22.88 18.70 3.19
CA GLY A 291 -22.74 17.49 2.38
C GLY A 291 -22.24 16.27 3.14
N SER A 292 -22.43 15.09 2.54
CA SER A 292 -21.92 13.80 3.07
C SER A 292 -20.85 13.23 2.13
N PRO A 293 -19.80 12.56 2.65
CA PRO A 293 -19.56 12.23 4.06
C PRO A 293 -18.92 13.36 4.91
N ALA A 294 -18.64 14.51 4.30
CA ALA A 294 -17.94 15.66 4.92
C ALA A 294 -18.61 16.29 6.17
N SER A 295 -19.84 15.90 6.52
CA SER A 295 -20.52 16.34 7.75
C SER A 295 -20.50 15.32 8.89
N VAL A 296 -19.81 14.19 8.75
CA VAL A 296 -19.69 13.15 9.80
C VAL A 296 -18.52 13.51 10.75
N PRO A 297 -18.75 13.89 12.01
CA PRO A 297 -17.66 14.35 12.90
C PRO A 297 -16.62 13.29 13.27
N GLN A 298 -16.93 12.01 13.04
CA GLN A 298 -16.03 10.88 13.27
C GLN A 298 -15.14 10.56 12.04
N ALA A 299 -15.37 11.21 10.90
CA ALA A 299 -14.48 11.19 9.75
C ALA A 299 -13.53 12.39 9.79
N VAL A 300 -12.31 12.22 9.32
CA VAL A 300 -11.37 13.35 9.13
C VAL A 300 -11.68 14.01 7.79
N THR A 301 -12.28 15.19 7.82
CA THR A 301 -12.73 15.94 6.65
C THR A 301 -11.71 16.99 6.24
N VAL A 302 -11.27 16.92 4.98
CA VAL A 302 -10.05 17.59 4.52
C VAL A 302 -10.35 18.65 3.46
N GLY A 303 -9.93 19.89 3.76
CA GLY A 303 -9.94 21.01 2.82
C GLY A 303 -8.65 21.10 1.98
N ALA A 304 -8.69 21.88 0.90
CA ALA A 304 -7.57 22.03 -0.04
C ALA A 304 -6.84 23.38 0.07
N THR A 305 -5.50 23.33 0.05
CA THR A 305 -4.61 24.49 -0.07
C THR A 305 -3.75 24.44 -1.35
N ASP A 306 -3.21 25.59 -1.75
CA ASP A 306 -2.14 25.69 -2.75
C ASP A 306 -0.74 25.80 -2.11
N ALA A 307 0.30 25.85 -2.95
CA ALA A 307 1.70 25.91 -2.53
C ALA A 307 2.13 27.21 -1.82
N ALA A 308 1.24 28.19 -1.69
CA ALA A 308 1.45 29.45 -0.97
C ALA A 308 0.60 29.54 0.31
N ASP A 309 0.17 28.40 0.85
CA ASP A 309 -0.73 28.28 2.00
C ASP A 309 -2.04 29.08 1.85
N ARG A 310 -2.53 29.27 0.63
CA ARG A 310 -3.86 29.85 0.41
C ARG A 310 -4.88 28.75 0.34
N ARG A 311 -6.02 28.90 1.03
CA ARG A 311 -7.18 28.02 0.81
C ARG A 311 -7.57 28.09 -0.67
N ALA A 312 -7.66 26.93 -1.33
CA ALA A 312 -8.15 26.85 -2.69
C ALA A 312 -9.57 27.43 -2.77
N ARG A 313 -9.85 28.32 -3.73
CA ARG A 313 -11.16 29.00 -3.84
C ARG A 313 -12.34 28.02 -3.83
N PHE A 314 -12.19 26.89 -4.51
CA PHE A 314 -13.17 25.80 -4.60
C PHE A 314 -13.32 24.99 -3.30
N SER A 315 -12.35 25.00 -2.38
CA SER A 315 -12.43 24.17 -1.17
C SER A 315 -13.62 24.61 -0.33
N ASN A 316 -14.48 23.64 -0.01
CA ASN A 316 -15.45 23.81 1.07
C ASN A 316 -14.73 24.09 2.40
N HIS A 317 -15.48 24.67 3.34
CA HIS A 317 -14.98 25.30 4.55
C HIS A 317 -15.99 25.23 5.71
N GLY A 318 -15.73 25.90 6.83
CA GLY A 318 -16.57 25.87 8.03
C GLY A 318 -16.19 24.76 9.02
N SER A 319 -17.00 24.61 10.08
CA SER A 319 -16.66 23.82 11.27
C SER A 319 -16.64 22.30 11.09
N CYS A 320 -17.07 21.78 9.93
CA CYS A 320 -16.94 20.36 9.60
C CYS A 320 -15.69 20.04 8.76
N VAL A 321 -14.74 20.98 8.62
CA VAL A 321 -13.41 20.70 8.09
C VAL A 321 -12.43 20.64 9.25
N ASP A 322 -11.78 19.50 9.47
CA ASP A 322 -10.86 19.30 10.58
C ASP A 322 -9.49 19.95 10.33
N LEU A 323 -8.98 19.78 9.10
CA LEU A 323 -7.71 20.35 8.64
C LEU A 323 -7.63 20.45 7.11
N PHE A 324 -6.58 21.09 6.61
CA PHE A 324 -6.31 21.26 5.18
C PHE A 324 -5.03 20.55 4.77
N ALA A 325 -4.94 20.16 3.51
CA ALA A 325 -3.73 19.62 2.90
C ALA A 325 -3.57 20.10 1.45
N PRO A 326 -2.36 19.95 0.85
CA PRO A 326 -2.10 20.22 -0.55
C PRO A 326 -3.14 19.64 -1.51
N GLY A 327 -3.86 20.52 -2.21
CA GLY A 327 -4.97 20.13 -3.08
C GLY A 327 -5.08 20.92 -4.38
N VAL A 328 -4.12 21.80 -4.70
CA VAL A 328 -4.08 22.54 -5.98
C VAL A 328 -2.83 22.16 -6.77
N ALA A 329 -3.02 21.66 -7.99
CA ALA A 329 -1.92 21.28 -8.88
C ALA A 329 -0.98 20.20 -8.28
N VAL A 330 -1.57 19.19 -7.65
CA VAL A 330 -0.89 18.00 -7.11
C VAL A 330 -0.61 17.01 -8.25
N THR A 331 0.64 16.59 -8.40
CA THR A 331 1.07 15.60 -9.39
C THR A 331 1.02 14.19 -8.78
N SER A 332 0.43 13.23 -9.49
CA SER A 332 0.39 11.82 -9.10
C SER A 332 0.24 10.89 -10.33
N ALA A 333 0.10 9.59 -10.11
CA ALA A 333 -0.04 8.54 -11.12
C ALA A 333 -1.24 8.75 -12.06
N ARG A 334 -1.10 8.32 -13.33
CA ARG A 334 -2.14 8.40 -14.38
C ARG A 334 -2.65 7.00 -14.76
N LYS A 335 -3.95 6.84 -15.03
CA LYS A 335 -4.60 5.54 -15.32
C LYS A 335 -4.21 4.84 -16.64
N ASP A 336 -3.78 5.58 -17.65
CA ASP A 336 -3.60 5.10 -19.03
C ASP A 336 -2.14 4.86 -19.41
N SER A 337 -1.24 5.00 -18.44
CA SER A 337 0.17 4.64 -18.54
C SER A 337 0.57 3.77 -17.35
N THR A 338 1.69 3.07 -17.42
CA THR A 338 2.29 2.40 -16.25
C THR A 338 3.32 3.27 -15.54
N THR A 339 3.67 4.43 -16.10
CA THR A 339 4.68 5.38 -15.56
C THR A 339 4.26 6.84 -15.62
N GLY A 340 3.27 7.18 -16.45
CA GLY A 340 2.85 8.54 -16.72
C GLY A 340 2.15 9.20 -15.53
N THR A 341 2.30 10.51 -15.41
CA THR A 341 1.73 11.30 -14.32
C THR A 341 0.70 12.30 -14.84
N VAL A 342 -0.12 12.82 -13.94
CA VAL A 342 -1.07 13.89 -14.22
C VAL A 342 -1.17 14.81 -13.01
N ARG A 343 -1.43 16.09 -13.28
CA ARG A 343 -1.54 17.15 -12.29
C ARG A 343 -2.99 17.57 -12.14
N SER A 344 -3.54 17.46 -10.93
CA SER A 344 -4.97 17.64 -10.64
C SER A 344 -5.17 18.56 -9.43
N SER A 345 -6.39 19.06 -9.27
CA SER A 345 -6.79 19.93 -8.16
C SER A 345 -8.15 19.52 -7.60
N GLY A 346 -8.29 19.54 -6.29
CA GLY A 346 -9.52 19.24 -5.55
C GLY A 346 -9.24 18.94 -4.08
N THR A 347 -10.25 19.02 -3.22
CA THR A 347 -10.21 18.40 -1.88
C THR A 347 -9.97 16.89 -1.97
N SER A 348 -10.33 16.31 -3.11
CA SER A 348 -10.03 14.94 -3.52
C SER A 348 -8.54 14.63 -3.65
N MET A 349 -7.68 15.63 -3.85
CA MET A 349 -6.22 15.53 -3.82
C MET A 349 -5.64 15.87 -2.44
N ALA A 350 -6.36 16.66 -1.63
CA ALA A 350 -5.97 16.96 -0.25
C ALA A 350 -6.20 15.77 0.69
N ALA A 351 -7.40 15.16 0.66
CA ALA A 351 -7.77 13.99 1.45
C ALA A 351 -6.74 12.84 1.44
N PRO A 352 -6.21 12.38 0.29
CA PRO A 352 -5.25 11.28 0.27
C PRO A 352 -3.89 11.60 0.94
N HIS A 353 -3.48 12.87 1.05
CA HIS A 353 -2.30 13.22 1.85
C HIS A 353 -2.56 12.91 3.34
N VAL A 354 -3.75 13.26 3.84
CA VAL A 354 -4.18 12.98 5.22
C VAL A 354 -4.40 11.48 5.46
N ALA A 355 -4.94 10.75 4.48
CA ALA A 355 -5.06 9.30 4.55
C ALA A 355 -3.70 8.59 4.59
N GLY A 356 -2.69 9.12 3.89
CA GLY A 356 -1.30 8.69 4.04
C GLY A 356 -0.74 8.99 5.44
N ALA A 357 -0.92 10.21 5.94
CA ALA A 357 -0.47 10.57 7.29
C ALA A 357 -1.15 9.74 8.40
N ALA A 358 -2.43 9.40 8.22
CA ALA A 358 -3.16 8.46 9.08
C ALA A 358 -2.51 7.07 9.08
N ALA A 359 -2.08 6.57 7.92
CA ALA A 359 -1.36 5.30 7.82
C ALA A 359 0.03 5.35 8.48
N LEU A 360 0.75 6.46 8.36
CA LEU A 360 2.03 6.68 9.05
C LEU A 360 1.86 6.64 10.59
N LEU A 361 0.81 7.29 11.12
CA LEU A 361 0.47 7.26 12.55
C LEU A 361 0.11 5.85 13.05
N LEU A 362 -0.70 5.11 12.27
CA LEU A 362 -1.06 3.72 12.59
C LEU A 362 0.17 2.80 12.60
N ALA A 363 1.06 2.93 11.62
CA ALA A 363 2.29 2.14 11.54
C ALA A 363 3.30 2.49 12.65
N GLY A 364 3.38 3.76 13.06
CA GLY A 364 4.18 4.19 14.21
C GLY A 364 3.64 3.71 15.57
N GLY A 365 2.43 3.13 15.63
CA GLY A 365 1.86 2.53 16.82
C GLY A 365 1.43 3.50 17.93
N THR A 366 1.65 4.81 17.74
CA THR A 366 1.31 5.91 18.67
C THR A 366 -0.18 6.24 18.68
N ALA A 367 -0.89 5.94 17.60
CA ALA A 367 -2.35 5.96 17.53
C ALA A 367 -2.86 4.62 16.98
N ARG A 368 -3.88 4.03 17.62
CA ARG A 368 -4.40 2.69 17.27
C ARG A 368 -5.90 2.68 16.97
N THR A 369 -6.65 3.69 17.42
CA THR A 369 -8.08 3.84 17.12
C THR A 369 -8.33 5.04 16.19
N PRO A 370 -9.42 5.05 15.41
CA PRO A 370 -9.76 6.20 14.56
C PRO A 370 -9.83 7.53 15.30
N ALA A 371 -10.31 7.53 16.55
CA ALA A 371 -10.33 8.72 17.40
C ALA A 371 -8.92 9.21 17.73
N GLN A 372 -8.01 8.31 18.14
CA GLN A 372 -6.61 8.66 18.41
C GLN A 372 -5.89 9.17 17.15
N VAL A 373 -6.17 8.58 15.98
CA VAL A 373 -5.57 8.99 14.71
C VAL A 373 -6.06 10.39 14.30
N SER A 374 -7.37 10.65 14.36
CA SER A 374 -7.95 11.98 14.11
C SER A 374 -7.35 13.03 15.05
N GLU A 375 -7.32 12.75 16.35
CA GLU A 375 -6.78 13.65 17.37
C GLU A 375 -5.27 13.90 17.20
N ALA A 376 -4.49 12.89 16.77
CA ALA A 376 -3.08 13.03 16.45
C ALA A 376 -2.84 13.87 15.18
N LEU A 377 -3.66 13.71 14.12
CA LEU A 377 -3.59 14.54 12.91
C LEU A 377 -3.90 16.00 13.21
N VAL A 378 -4.97 16.27 13.96
CA VAL A 378 -5.41 17.62 14.34
C VAL A 378 -4.38 18.31 15.24
N ARG A 379 -3.84 17.62 16.26
CA ARG A 379 -2.77 18.18 17.12
C ARG A 379 -1.43 18.35 16.41
N GLY A 380 -1.11 17.46 15.47
CA GLY A 380 0.14 17.51 14.71
C GLY A 380 0.17 18.65 13.70
N GLY A 381 -0.99 19.08 13.20
CA GLY A 381 -1.14 20.13 12.20
C GLY A 381 -0.53 21.47 12.59
N VAL A 382 -0.13 22.25 11.60
CA VAL A 382 0.46 23.58 11.78
C VAL A 382 -0.66 24.62 11.88
N PRO A 383 -0.83 25.32 13.02
CA PRO A 383 -1.86 26.32 13.17
C PRO A 383 -1.50 27.64 12.48
N GLY A 384 -2.51 28.34 11.97
CA GLY A 384 -2.40 29.75 11.58
C GLY A 384 -1.65 30.04 10.27
N ARG A 385 -1.21 29.01 9.54
CA ARG A 385 -0.47 29.17 8.27
C ARG A 385 -1.37 29.56 7.10
N ILE A 386 -2.64 29.13 7.12
CA ILE A 386 -3.50 29.19 5.94
C ILE A 386 -4.18 30.56 5.83
N THR A 387 -4.13 31.13 4.64
CA THR A 387 -4.79 32.41 4.30
C THR A 387 -6.04 32.20 3.44
N GLY A 388 -6.97 33.16 3.45
CA GLY A 388 -8.22 33.08 2.67
C GLY A 388 -9.28 32.12 3.24
N LEU A 389 -9.18 31.78 4.53
CA LEU A 389 -10.19 31.01 5.27
C LEU A 389 -11.37 31.89 5.71
N PRO A 390 -12.63 31.47 5.44
CA PRO A 390 -13.80 32.08 6.06
C PRO A 390 -13.84 31.85 7.57
N ALA A 391 -14.44 32.78 8.31
CA ALA A 391 -14.61 32.69 9.76
C ALA A 391 -15.31 31.38 10.18
N GLY A 392 -14.93 30.83 11.34
CA GLY A 392 -15.44 29.55 11.83
C GLY A 392 -14.88 28.30 11.11
N THR A 393 -13.86 28.46 10.26
CA THR A 393 -13.11 27.33 9.66
C THR A 393 -11.79 27.13 10.42
N PRO A 394 -11.45 25.91 10.87
CA PRO A 394 -10.15 25.63 11.47
C PRO A 394 -8.97 26.00 10.56
N ASN A 395 -7.99 26.71 11.12
CA ASN A 395 -6.75 27.07 10.42
C ASN A 395 -5.63 26.10 10.84
N LEU A 396 -5.74 24.86 10.37
CA LEU A 396 -4.78 23.78 10.60
C LEU A 396 -4.36 23.20 9.25
N LEU A 397 -3.06 23.23 8.96
CA LEU A 397 -2.47 22.56 7.81
C LEU A 397 -1.88 21.20 8.25
N LEU A 398 -2.05 20.16 7.44
CA LEU A 398 -1.44 18.85 7.67
C LEU A 398 0.08 18.98 7.88
N ASN A 399 0.57 18.31 8.92
CA ASN A 399 1.98 18.05 9.14
C ASN A 399 2.16 16.55 9.44
N VAL A 400 3.06 15.89 8.72
CA VAL A 400 3.42 14.49 8.85
C VAL A 400 4.30 14.32 10.10
N PRO A 401 4.13 13.23 10.88
CA PRO A 401 5.03 12.94 11.98
C PRO A 401 6.47 12.79 11.49
N ALA A 402 7.35 13.66 11.98
CA ALA A 402 8.79 13.52 11.78
C ALA A 402 9.28 12.19 12.39
N PRO A 403 10.39 11.60 11.88
CA PRO A 403 11.03 10.46 12.52
C PRO A 403 11.41 10.81 13.96
N THR A 404 10.74 10.20 14.94
CA THR A 404 11.22 10.20 16.32
C THR A 404 12.51 9.39 16.36
N ALA A 405 13.61 10.00 16.79
CA ALA A 405 14.82 9.24 17.10
C ALA A 405 14.48 8.13 18.11
N PRO A 406 15.10 6.93 18.01
CA PRO A 406 14.93 5.90 19.03
C PRO A 406 15.39 6.45 20.38
N ALA A 407 14.59 6.18 21.41
CA ALA A 407 14.82 6.61 22.79
C ALA A 407 15.92 5.79 23.48
#